data_AF-G1N3H5-F1
#
_entry.id   AF-G1N3H5-F1
#
_cell.length_a   1.000
_cell.length_b   1.000
_cell.length_c   1.000
_cell.angle_alpha   90.00
_cell.angle_beta   90.00
_cell.angle_gamma   90.00
#
_symmetry.space_group_name_H-M   'P 1'
#
loop_
_entity.id
_entity.type
_entity.pdbx_description
1 polymer ?
#
loop_
_entity_poly.entity_id
_entity_poly.type
_entity_poly.pdbx_seq_one_letter_code
_entity_poly.pdbx_strand_id
1 'polypeptide(L)'
;MSRLEAKKPSLFTSEPLTTVSQPLSLLIAILKSCYGPAGRLKQLHNGVGGYVCLTSQSSAILGRLSVSHPVLKVLTASVQNHASRFSDCGLFTAILCCSLIESFKNLNIASCTVIKVSKHLLSLCTDYLKSEACACRVSVDFSNLETLLCLVRSILISKPACMLNKTEVDYLTVLIVKAFMFTVPCHPEAKPVLGKCITVPVKGRRVLDSAVIPGLLIEAPEIQFAKLFSVKRTCSDTVKVAVFCVSMSGDLFDPEEGTVTVHHRVSLEMSELDQLLNVGKQLVNDEVGLVVCQKVIHPSLKQYLKDNHVVAVDRAGLSVMEPLSQVTGSKPIASIYSLSPSCYGSLKEVCAKSFASKHFVHLIPNDTVVCSLILCNRNETTWDELKRVCETAEHVLQLTLKEPLALLGGGCTETHLASYLRQKICCLSTSSFKDVDCSQTQYQLIADAFCRSLESVACSLSHDDGEILTDTVYGHCWLVPSGFPSVSNWSDLLLKCGCGINSSTKDLSWRHLRPFFGSSPIESCPKQPSVKVADFMTLDCFAAKYNGLQVAVETANLILDLSCIIEDQN
;
A
#
# COMPACT_ATOMS: atom_id res chain seq x y z
N MET A 1 27.33 -20.30 -35.25
CA MET A 1 28.12 -21.23 -34.41
C MET A 1 27.77 -20.99 -32.95
N SER A 2 26.90 -21.81 -32.37
CA SER A 2 26.68 -21.82 -30.92
C SER A 2 27.95 -22.37 -30.27
N ARG A 3 28.61 -21.57 -29.43
CA ARG A 3 29.72 -22.07 -28.61
C ARG A 3 29.11 -23.04 -27.59
N LEU A 4 29.44 -24.33 -27.72
CA LEU A 4 29.20 -25.32 -26.67
C LEU A 4 30.18 -24.99 -25.52
N GLU A 5 29.74 -24.17 -24.58
CA GLU A 5 30.47 -24.00 -23.32
C GLU A 5 30.25 -25.24 -22.44
N ALA A 6 31.31 -25.76 -21.84
CA ALA A 6 31.23 -26.89 -20.93
C ALA A 6 30.40 -26.50 -19.71
N LYS A 7 29.44 -27.35 -19.32
CA LYS A 7 28.62 -27.11 -18.12
C LYS A 7 29.53 -26.95 -16.90
N LYS A 8 29.43 -25.81 -16.23
CA LYS A 8 30.09 -25.57 -14.94
C LYS A 8 29.41 -26.42 -13.86
N PRO A 9 30.17 -26.98 -12.91
CA PRO A 9 29.58 -27.69 -11.79
C PRO A 9 28.75 -26.74 -10.93
N SER A 10 27.64 -27.23 -10.37
CA SER A 10 26.82 -26.45 -9.45
C SER A 10 27.61 -26.11 -8.18
N LEU A 11 27.43 -24.89 -7.67
CA LEU A 11 28.07 -24.42 -6.45
C LEU A 11 27.27 -24.91 -5.24
N PHE A 12 27.92 -25.65 -4.35
CA PHE A 12 27.35 -26.13 -3.09
C PHE A 12 27.85 -25.27 -1.92
N THR A 13 26.93 -24.69 -1.17
CA THR A 13 27.23 -23.96 0.08
C THR A 13 26.59 -24.69 1.26
N SER A 14 27.41 -25.23 2.15
CA SER A 14 26.97 -25.73 3.46
C SER A 14 26.85 -24.57 4.45
N GLU A 15 25.83 -24.61 5.33
CA GLU A 15 25.60 -23.60 6.37
C GLU A 15 25.42 -22.15 5.83
N PRO A 16 24.39 -21.90 5.02
CA PRO A 16 24.16 -20.60 4.37
C PRO A 16 23.93 -19.42 5.34
N LEU A 17 23.66 -19.71 6.62
CA LEU A 17 23.49 -18.70 7.66
C LEU A 17 24.81 -18.03 8.08
N THR A 18 25.95 -18.69 7.87
CA THR A 18 27.25 -18.10 8.19
C THR A 18 27.61 -17.00 7.17
N THR A 19 27.42 -17.29 5.88
CA THR A 19 27.72 -16.39 4.76
C THR A 19 26.77 -15.20 4.65
N VAL A 20 25.51 -15.35 5.10
CA VAL A 20 24.50 -14.27 5.01
C VAL A 20 24.68 -13.17 6.07
N SER A 21 25.53 -13.35 7.09
CA SER A 21 25.57 -12.45 8.26
C SER A 21 25.81 -10.99 7.88
N GLN A 22 26.86 -10.71 7.12
CA GLN A 22 27.22 -9.35 6.74
C GLN A 22 26.21 -8.73 5.76
N PRO A 23 25.77 -9.42 4.69
CA PRO A 23 24.67 -8.96 3.85
C PRO A 23 23.37 -8.67 4.62
N LEU A 24 23.03 -9.50 5.62
CA LEU A 24 21.84 -9.32 6.45
C LEU A 24 21.96 -8.07 7.32
N SER A 25 23.09 -7.87 8.01
CA SER A 25 23.31 -6.67 8.84
C SER A 25 23.29 -5.39 7.99
N LEU A 26 23.81 -5.43 6.76
CA LEU A 26 23.70 -4.31 5.81
C LEU A 26 22.23 -4.02 5.44
N LEU A 27 21.46 -5.05 5.11
CA LEU A 27 20.04 -4.91 4.79
C LEU A 27 19.27 -4.33 5.99
N ILE A 28 19.52 -4.81 7.21
CA ILE A 28 18.96 -4.26 8.44
C ILE A 28 19.26 -2.77 8.56
N ALA A 29 20.51 -2.35 8.38
CA ALA A 29 20.91 -0.95 8.49
C ALA A 29 20.19 -0.05 7.47
N ILE A 30 20.03 -0.52 6.23
CA ILE A 30 19.29 0.20 5.18
C ILE A 30 17.82 0.38 5.59
N LEU A 31 17.18 -0.67 6.10
CA LEU A 31 15.76 -0.67 6.45
C LEU A 31 15.48 0.12 7.73
N LYS A 32 16.25 -0.11 8.80
CA LYS A 32 16.09 0.61 10.07
C LYS A 32 16.24 2.11 9.90
N SER A 33 17.21 2.55 9.10
CA SER A 33 17.45 3.98 8.89
C SER A 33 16.34 4.72 8.12
N CYS A 34 15.35 4.04 7.54
CA CYS A 34 14.16 4.69 6.95
C CYS A 34 12.86 4.42 7.73
N TYR A 35 12.93 3.80 8.91
CA TYR A 35 11.73 3.43 9.65
C TYR A 35 11.14 4.61 10.43
N GLY A 36 9.83 4.82 10.29
CA GLY A 36 9.06 5.82 11.03
C GLY A 36 9.11 7.25 10.47
N PRO A 37 8.39 8.19 11.12
CA PRO A 37 8.28 9.59 10.68
C PRO A 37 9.61 10.36 10.62
N ALA A 38 10.55 10.03 11.51
CA ALA A 38 11.89 10.61 11.56
C ALA A 38 12.91 9.83 10.70
N GLY A 39 12.45 8.86 9.92
CA GLY A 39 13.30 8.03 9.07
C GLY A 39 13.98 8.81 7.94
N ARG A 40 15.20 8.39 7.59
CA ARG A 40 15.99 8.97 6.50
C ARG A 40 15.47 8.52 5.14
N LEU A 41 15.50 9.44 4.18
CA LEU A 41 15.05 9.19 2.82
C LEU A 41 16.04 8.31 2.06
N LYS A 42 15.54 7.48 1.13
CA LYS A 42 16.34 6.67 0.22
C LYS A 42 16.25 7.23 -1.18
N GLN A 43 17.41 7.49 -1.77
CA GLN A 43 17.55 7.90 -3.16
C GLN A 43 18.04 6.70 -3.96
N LEU A 44 17.19 6.19 -4.83
CA LEU A 44 17.43 4.97 -5.61
C LEU A 44 17.77 5.36 -7.05
N HIS A 45 18.92 4.88 -7.51
CA HIS A 45 19.46 5.10 -8.85
C HIS A 45 19.44 3.79 -9.64
N ASN A 46 19.12 3.87 -10.93
CA ASN A 46 19.32 2.76 -11.86
C ASN A 46 20.75 2.78 -12.43
N GLY A 47 21.26 1.62 -12.84
CA GLY A 47 22.61 1.51 -13.41
C GLY A 47 22.79 2.11 -14.80
N VAL A 48 21.68 2.49 -15.47
CA VAL A 48 21.65 3.03 -16.84
C VAL A 48 21.57 4.57 -16.84
N GLY A 49 21.38 5.20 -15.68
CA GLY A 49 21.07 6.62 -15.56
C GLY A 49 19.60 6.95 -15.88
N GLY A 50 19.19 8.16 -15.53
CA GLY A 50 17.82 8.66 -15.76
C GLY A 50 17.03 8.87 -14.46
N TYR A 51 15.84 8.28 -14.39
CA TYR A 51 14.88 8.51 -13.29
C TYR A 51 15.46 8.15 -11.93
N VAL A 52 15.51 9.14 -11.04
CA VAL A 52 15.90 8.98 -9.63
C VAL A 52 14.63 8.89 -8.78
N CYS A 53 14.51 7.82 -8.01
CA CYS A 53 13.38 7.63 -7.09
C CYS A 53 13.79 8.03 -5.68
N LEU A 54 13.17 9.08 -5.13
CA LEU A 54 13.25 9.42 -3.72
C LEU A 54 12.09 8.75 -2.99
N THR A 55 12.36 7.94 -1.98
CA THR A 55 11.30 7.19 -1.27
C THR A 55 11.64 6.90 0.19
N SER A 56 10.59 6.69 0.97
CA SER A 56 10.62 6.19 2.35
C SER A 56 9.86 4.86 2.50
N GLN A 57 9.36 4.30 1.38
CA GLN A 57 8.47 3.13 1.39
C GLN A 57 9.22 1.82 1.14
N SER A 58 8.88 0.78 1.91
CA SER A 58 9.44 -0.57 1.72
C SER A 58 9.18 -1.13 0.33
N SER A 59 7.99 -0.92 -0.24
CA SER A 59 7.63 -1.42 -1.57
C SER A 59 8.55 -0.84 -2.66
N ALA A 60 8.86 0.45 -2.57
CA ALA A 60 9.73 1.13 -3.51
C ALA A 60 11.21 0.77 -3.33
N ILE A 61 11.67 0.61 -2.08
CA ILE A 61 13.05 0.19 -1.74
C ILE A 61 13.27 -1.26 -2.18
N LEU A 62 12.46 -2.19 -1.69
CA LEU A 62 12.64 -3.62 -1.96
C LEU A 62 12.36 -3.96 -3.42
N GLY A 63 11.44 -3.27 -4.10
CA GLY A 63 11.15 -3.49 -5.52
C GLY A 63 12.27 -3.06 -6.46
N ARG A 64 13.22 -2.24 -6.00
CA ARG A 64 14.36 -1.75 -6.80
C ARG A 64 15.72 -2.24 -6.30
N LEU A 65 15.77 -2.86 -5.13
CA LEU A 65 17.00 -3.41 -4.57
C LEU A 65 17.35 -4.72 -5.30
N SER A 66 18.45 -4.72 -6.05
CA SER A 66 18.99 -5.94 -6.66
C SER A 66 19.74 -6.76 -5.61
N VAL A 67 19.11 -7.85 -5.15
CA VAL A 67 19.68 -8.73 -4.12
C VAL A 67 20.23 -10.00 -4.77
N SER A 68 21.53 -10.24 -4.62
CA SER A 68 22.19 -11.42 -5.19
C SER A 68 22.07 -12.66 -4.30
N HIS A 69 22.22 -12.49 -2.98
CA HIS A 69 22.28 -13.60 -2.03
C HIS A 69 20.94 -14.36 -1.95
N PRO A 70 20.90 -15.70 -2.16
CA PRO A 70 19.66 -16.46 -2.23
C PRO A 70 18.76 -16.34 -0.99
N VAL A 71 19.35 -16.41 0.22
CA VAL A 71 18.61 -16.23 1.48
C VAL A 71 17.92 -14.87 1.54
N LEU A 72 18.63 -13.80 1.12
CA LEU A 72 18.05 -12.47 1.11
C LEU A 72 16.99 -12.32 0.01
N LYS A 73 17.12 -13.01 -1.13
CA LYS A 73 16.06 -13.06 -2.16
C LYS A 73 14.76 -13.63 -1.60
N VAL A 74 14.82 -14.73 -0.84
CA VAL A 74 13.64 -15.33 -0.18
C VAL A 74 13.02 -14.34 0.81
N LEU A 75 13.85 -13.69 1.63
CA LEU A 75 13.39 -12.67 2.58
C LEU A 75 12.71 -11.50 1.86
N THR A 76 13.37 -10.91 0.86
CA THR A 76 12.85 -9.76 0.12
C THR A 76 11.58 -10.11 -0.64
N ALA A 77 11.50 -11.31 -1.24
CA ALA A 77 10.30 -11.77 -1.93
C ALA A 77 9.11 -11.94 -0.97
N SER A 78 9.35 -12.48 0.23
CA SER A 78 8.32 -12.63 1.26
C SER A 78 7.75 -11.28 1.70
N VAL A 79 8.62 -10.29 1.94
CA VAL A 79 8.21 -8.93 2.31
C VAL A 79 7.53 -8.21 1.14
N GLN A 80 8.00 -8.38 -0.10
CA GLN A 80 7.36 -7.80 -1.28
C GLN A 80 5.94 -8.35 -1.47
N ASN A 81 5.73 -9.65 -1.23
CA ASN A 81 4.40 -10.27 -1.30
C ASN A 81 3.48 -9.76 -0.18
N HIS A 82 3.99 -9.53 1.02
CA HIS A 82 3.24 -8.85 2.07
C HIS A 82 2.84 -7.42 1.64
N ALA A 83 3.81 -6.64 1.15
CA ALA A 83 3.59 -5.27 0.71
C ALA A 83 2.62 -5.16 -0.49
N SER A 84 2.59 -6.13 -1.40
CA SER A 84 1.64 -6.13 -2.52
C SER A 84 0.22 -6.47 -2.08
N ARG A 85 0.04 -7.27 -1.02
CA ARG A 85 -1.26 -7.70 -0.52
C ARG A 85 -1.87 -6.80 0.54
N PHE A 86 -1.05 -6.12 1.36
CA PHE A 86 -1.51 -5.31 2.48
C PHE A 86 -1.13 -3.82 2.36
N SER A 87 -0.26 -3.46 1.40
CA SER A 87 0.20 -2.09 1.10
C SER A 87 0.86 -1.28 2.22
N ASP A 88 0.92 -1.80 3.45
CA ASP A 88 1.55 -1.17 4.61
C ASP A 88 2.39 -2.19 5.41
N CYS A 89 3.05 -1.75 6.48
CA CYS A 89 3.85 -2.58 7.41
C CYS A 89 5.04 -3.35 6.81
N GLY A 90 5.42 -3.12 5.54
CA GLY A 90 6.54 -3.84 4.92
C GLY A 90 7.91 -3.61 5.59
N LEU A 91 8.22 -2.40 6.06
CA LEU A 91 9.46 -2.15 6.82
C LEU A 91 9.44 -2.86 8.17
N PHE A 92 8.30 -2.84 8.88
CA PHE A 92 8.11 -3.57 10.14
C PHE A 92 8.41 -5.07 9.95
N THR A 93 7.79 -5.69 8.94
CA THR A 93 7.96 -7.10 8.60
C THR A 93 9.43 -7.43 8.29
N ALA A 94 10.10 -6.61 7.47
CA ALA A 94 11.48 -6.84 7.09
C ALA A 94 12.45 -6.69 8.28
N ILE A 95 12.32 -5.62 9.08
CA ILE A 95 13.19 -5.37 10.22
C ILE A 95 13.01 -6.45 11.28
N LEU A 96 11.77 -6.87 11.57
CA LEU A 96 11.49 -7.94 12.52
C LEU A 96 12.07 -9.26 12.05
N CYS A 97 11.83 -9.66 10.80
CA CYS A 97 12.37 -10.89 10.21
C CYS A 97 13.89 -10.94 10.34
N CYS A 98 14.57 -9.87 9.92
CA CYS A 98 16.04 -9.82 10.00
C CYS A 98 16.54 -9.83 11.45
N SER A 99 15.88 -9.09 12.36
CA SER A 99 16.26 -9.05 13.79
C SER A 99 16.09 -10.41 14.46
N LEU A 100 15.06 -11.17 14.10
CA LEU A 100 14.84 -12.54 14.60
C LEU A 100 15.95 -13.47 14.12
N ILE A 101 16.30 -13.45 12.82
CA ILE A 101 17.37 -14.28 12.28
C ILE A 101 18.71 -13.99 12.98
N GLU A 102 19.06 -12.70 13.12
CA GLU A 102 20.29 -12.28 13.79
C GLU A 102 20.30 -12.68 15.28
N SER A 103 19.20 -12.45 15.99
CA SER A 103 19.09 -12.78 17.42
C SER A 103 19.13 -14.28 17.67
N PHE A 104 18.44 -15.07 16.85
CA PHE A 104 18.38 -16.52 16.97
C PHE A 104 19.67 -17.20 16.56
N LYS A 105 20.36 -16.70 15.54
CA LYS A 105 21.69 -17.21 15.15
C LYS A 105 22.72 -17.07 16.28
N ASN A 106 22.59 -16.02 17.10
CA ASN A 106 23.48 -15.79 18.23
C ASN A 106 23.16 -16.69 19.44
N LEU A 107 22.08 -17.47 19.40
CA LEU A 107 21.77 -18.46 20.42
C LEU A 107 22.51 -19.76 20.09
N ASN A 108 23.26 -20.30 21.06
CA ASN A 108 23.87 -21.64 20.95
C ASN A 108 22.82 -22.74 21.18
N ILE A 109 21.72 -22.72 20.41
CA ILE A 109 20.58 -23.64 20.51
C ILE A 109 20.28 -24.19 19.11
N ALA A 110 19.92 -25.47 19.00
CA ALA A 110 19.58 -26.09 17.73
C ALA A 110 18.40 -25.38 17.03
N SER A 111 18.52 -25.13 15.72
CA SER A 111 17.51 -24.42 14.91
C SER A 111 16.12 -25.03 15.03
N CYS A 112 16.00 -26.36 15.11
CA CYS A 112 14.71 -27.03 15.24
C CYS A 112 13.97 -26.64 16.54
N THR A 113 14.68 -26.51 17.66
CA THR A 113 14.14 -26.05 18.93
C THR A 113 13.74 -24.58 18.88
N VAL A 114 14.60 -23.74 18.29
CA VAL A 114 14.31 -22.31 18.08
C VAL A 114 13.03 -22.14 17.27
N ILE A 115 12.88 -22.87 16.15
CA ILE A 115 11.70 -22.81 15.27
C ILE A 115 10.44 -23.25 16.02
N LYS A 116 10.49 -24.36 16.78
CA LYS A 116 9.34 -24.83 17.58
C LYS A 116 8.87 -23.78 18.59
N VAL A 117 9.79 -23.21 19.37
CA VAL A 117 9.48 -22.18 20.37
C VAL A 117 8.99 -20.89 19.69
N SER A 118 9.66 -20.46 18.62
CA SER A 118 9.29 -19.27 17.82
C SER A 118 7.85 -19.37 17.28
N LYS A 119 7.45 -20.53 16.75
CA LYS A 119 6.06 -20.79 16.32
C LYS A 119 5.06 -20.70 17.47
N HIS A 120 5.41 -21.26 18.63
CA HIS A 120 4.56 -21.16 19.81
C HIS A 120 4.40 -19.71 20.30
N LEU A 121 5.49 -18.93 20.35
CA LEU A 121 5.45 -17.50 20.72
C LEU A 121 4.63 -16.67 19.72
N LEU A 122 4.73 -16.98 18.43
CA LEU A 122 3.87 -16.38 17.40
C LEU A 122 2.39 -16.66 17.68
N SER A 123 2.03 -17.91 17.99
CA SER A 123 0.64 -18.27 18.34
C SER A 123 0.14 -17.43 19.51
N LEU A 124 0.92 -17.32 20.58
CA LEU A 124 0.57 -16.51 21.75
C LEU A 124 0.33 -15.04 21.39
N CYS A 125 1.15 -14.46 20.50
CA CYS A 125 0.97 -13.09 20.03
C CYS A 125 -0.29 -12.95 19.18
N THR A 126 -0.51 -13.86 18.22
CA THR A 126 -1.65 -13.78 17.30
C THR A 126 -2.98 -14.00 18.02
N ASP A 127 -3.02 -14.92 18.98
CA ASP A 127 -4.21 -15.19 19.79
C ASP A 127 -4.53 -14.00 20.70
N TYR A 128 -3.48 -13.38 21.28
CA TYR A 128 -3.64 -12.19 22.09
C TYR A 128 -4.15 -11.00 21.26
N LEU A 129 -3.54 -10.70 20.11
CA LEU A 129 -3.97 -9.59 19.24
C LEU A 129 -5.42 -9.71 18.79
N LYS A 130 -5.90 -10.94 18.55
CA LYS A 130 -7.30 -11.24 18.20
C LYS A 130 -8.25 -11.21 19.40
N SER A 131 -7.74 -11.32 20.62
CA SER A 131 -8.55 -11.29 21.84
C SER A 131 -9.07 -9.88 22.14
N GLU A 132 -10.24 -9.79 22.75
CA GLU A 132 -10.76 -8.53 23.32
C GLU A 132 -9.98 -8.06 24.56
N ALA A 133 -9.14 -8.94 25.13
CA ALA A 133 -8.25 -8.61 26.23
C ALA A 133 -6.99 -7.84 25.78
N CYS A 134 -6.77 -7.69 24.47
CA CYS A 134 -5.64 -6.94 23.93
C CYS A 134 -5.77 -5.45 24.24
N ALA A 135 -4.85 -4.89 25.03
CA ALA A 135 -4.87 -3.46 25.35
C ALA A 135 -4.46 -2.56 24.18
N CYS A 136 -3.74 -3.11 23.20
CA CYS A 136 -3.36 -2.40 21.97
C CYS A 136 -4.44 -2.41 20.89
N ARG A 137 -5.52 -3.17 21.05
CA ARG A 137 -6.57 -3.30 20.04
C ARG A 137 -7.56 -2.14 20.17
N VAL A 138 -7.87 -1.51 19.04
CA VAL A 138 -8.87 -0.45 18.91
C VAL A 138 -9.96 -0.90 17.94
N SER A 139 -11.21 -0.90 18.37
CA SER A 139 -12.36 -1.16 17.49
C SER A 139 -12.63 0.05 16.60
N VAL A 140 -12.84 -0.19 15.30
CA VAL A 140 -13.14 0.87 14.33
C VAL A 140 -14.63 0.90 14.04
N ASP A 141 -15.29 1.99 14.41
CA ASP A 141 -16.67 2.27 14.01
C ASP A 141 -16.68 3.22 12.80
N PHE A 142 -17.24 2.77 11.68
CA PHE A 142 -17.34 3.56 10.45
C PHE A 142 -18.33 4.73 10.56
N SER A 143 -19.17 4.75 11.61
CA SER A 143 -20.01 5.90 11.94
C SER A 143 -19.19 7.04 12.53
N ASN A 144 -18.03 6.75 13.12
CA ASN A 144 -17.10 7.73 13.67
C ASN A 144 -15.87 7.88 12.76
N LEU A 145 -15.80 9.00 12.05
CA LEU A 145 -14.69 9.30 11.14
C LEU A 145 -13.35 9.53 11.88
N GLU A 146 -13.35 9.78 13.19
CA GLU A 146 -12.14 10.10 13.95
C GLU A 146 -11.08 9.00 13.86
N THR A 147 -11.48 7.73 13.99
CA THR A 147 -10.54 6.60 13.91
C THR A 147 -9.98 6.43 12.50
N LEU A 148 -10.81 6.66 11.47
CA LEU A 148 -10.38 6.63 10.06
C LEU A 148 -9.41 7.76 9.76
N LEU A 149 -9.67 8.96 10.28
CA LEU A 149 -8.76 10.10 10.17
C LEU A 149 -7.43 9.79 10.87
N CYS A 150 -7.44 9.20 12.06
CA CYS A 150 -6.21 8.82 12.78
C CYS A 150 -5.36 7.79 12.01
N LEU A 151 -6.00 6.78 11.40
CA LEU A 151 -5.32 5.77 10.56
C LEU A 151 -4.64 6.42 9.35
N VAL A 152 -5.39 7.19 8.56
CA VAL A 152 -4.85 7.86 7.36
C VAL A 152 -3.76 8.86 7.73
N ARG A 153 -3.97 9.63 8.80
CA ARG A 153 -2.99 10.59 9.31
C ARG A 153 -1.68 9.90 9.70
N SER A 154 -1.75 8.76 10.39
CA SER A 154 -0.58 7.98 10.81
C SER A 154 0.24 7.52 9.61
N ILE A 155 -0.44 7.06 8.55
CA ILE A 155 0.20 6.67 7.28
C ILE A 155 0.92 7.86 6.64
N LEU A 156 0.25 9.02 6.51
CA LEU A 156 0.84 10.23 5.90
C LEU A 156 2.05 10.75 6.69
N ILE A 157 1.95 10.82 8.02
CA ILE A 157 3.03 11.33 8.89
C ILE A 157 4.26 10.42 8.83
N SER A 158 4.05 9.10 8.70
CA SER A 158 5.15 8.12 8.63
C SER A 158 5.93 8.12 7.30
N LYS A 159 5.66 9.09 6.40
CA LYS A 159 6.24 9.14 5.04
C LYS A 159 6.90 10.49 4.77
N PRO A 160 8.09 10.73 5.37
CA PRO A 160 8.79 12.02 5.23
C PRO A 160 9.19 12.36 3.79
N ALA A 161 9.30 11.37 2.89
CA ALA A 161 9.58 11.59 1.48
C ALA A 161 8.48 12.39 0.74
N CYS A 162 7.26 12.45 1.29
CA CYS A 162 6.19 13.30 0.75
C CYS A 162 6.40 14.79 1.04
N MET A 163 7.27 15.14 1.99
CA MET A 163 7.59 16.52 2.39
C MET A 163 6.36 17.38 2.75
N LEU A 164 5.36 16.76 3.38
CA LEU A 164 4.12 17.42 3.77
C LEU A 164 4.29 18.17 5.09
N ASN A 165 3.76 19.39 5.18
CA ASN A 165 3.61 20.07 6.45
C ASN A 165 2.32 19.62 7.19
N LYS A 166 2.17 20.00 8.47
CA LYS A 166 1.01 19.61 9.30
C LYS A 166 -0.34 19.96 8.66
N THR A 167 -0.46 21.16 8.08
CA THR A 167 -1.72 21.59 7.44
C THR A 167 -2.06 20.79 6.19
N GLU A 168 -1.04 20.40 5.42
CA GLU A 168 -1.21 19.56 4.23
C GLU A 168 -1.58 18.12 4.59
N VAL A 169 -0.98 17.58 5.66
CA VAL A 169 -1.36 16.27 6.21
C VAL A 169 -2.82 16.28 6.63
N ASP A 170 -3.25 17.27 7.41
CA ASP A 170 -4.63 17.37 7.90
C ASP A 170 -5.63 17.46 6.74
N TYR A 171 -5.33 18.30 5.74
CA TYR A 171 -6.14 18.45 4.54
C TYR A 171 -6.26 17.15 3.73
N LEU A 172 -5.12 16.50 3.43
CA LEU A 172 -5.10 15.25 2.68
C LEU A 172 -5.77 14.10 3.43
N THR A 173 -5.65 14.07 4.76
CA THR A 173 -6.31 13.06 5.60
C THR A 173 -7.82 13.09 5.38
N VAL A 174 -8.43 14.28 5.49
CA VAL A 174 -9.86 14.48 5.24
C VAL A 174 -10.22 14.13 3.80
N LEU A 175 -9.37 14.53 2.85
CA LEU A 175 -9.61 14.31 1.43
C LEU A 175 -9.61 12.81 1.06
N ILE A 176 -8.65 12.04 1.56
CA ILE A 176 -8.54 10.59 1.33
C ILE A 176 -9.72 9.86 1.98
N VAL A 177 -10.09 10.18 3.21
CA VAL A 177 -11.27 9.59 3.86
C VAL A 177 -12.54 9.92 3.07
N LYS A 178 -12.68 11.17 2.58
CA LYS A 178 -13.80 11.56 1.72
C LYS A 178 -13.83 10.77 0.41
N ALA A 179 -12.68 10.58 -0.24
CA ALA A 179 -12.56 9.77 -1.44
C ALA A 179 -13.01 8.33 -1.17
N PHE A 180 -12.49 7.73 -0.11
CA PHE A 180 -12.86 6.40 0.32
C PHE A 180 -14.36 6.25 0.58
N MET A 181 -15.01 7.22 1.24
CA MET A 181 -16.46 7.19 1.45
C MET A 181 -17.27 7.14 0.16
N PHE A 182 -16.81 7.76 -0.94
CA PHE A 182 -17.44 7.61 -2.26
C PHE A 182 -17.25 6.22 -2.88
N THR A 183 -16.31 5.42 -2.40
CA THR A 183 -16.09 4.05 -2.89
C THR A 183 -16.89 3.00 -2.14
N VAL A 184 -17.50 3.35 -0.99
CA VAL A 184 -18.28 2.43 -0.17
C VAL A 184 -19.75 2.47 -0.63
N PRO A 185 -20.32 1.34 -1.10
CA PRO A 185 -21.71 1.30 -1.53
C PRO A 185 -22.68 1.59 -0.38
N CYS A 186 -23.73 2.37 -0.64
CA CYS A 186 -24.76 2.71 0.35
C CYS A 186 -25.72 1.54 0.67
N HIS A 187 -25.76 0.51 -0.18
CA HIS A 187 -26.62 -0.66 -0.01
C HIS A 187 -25.78 -1.94 0.06
N PRO A 188 -25.74 -2.62 1.22
CA PRO A 188 -25.01 -3.86 1.40
C PRO A 188 -25.84 -5.03 0.84
N GLU A 189 -25.90 -5.17 -0.49
CA GLU A 189 -26.25 -6.47 -1.07
C GLU A 189 -25.11 -7.48 -0.81
N ALA A 190 -25.43 -8.77 -0.90
CA ALA A 190 -24.71 -9.89 -0.29
C ALA A 190 -23.18 -10.00 -0.55
N LYS A 191 -22.61 -9.21 -1.47
CA LYS A 191 -21.18 -8.92 -1.61
C LYS A 191 -20.99 -7.52 -2.19
N PRO A 192 -20.87 -6.43 -1.40
CA PRO A 192 -20.65 -5.11 -1.95
C PRO A 192 -19.27 -5.10 -2.62
N VAL A 193 -19.24 -5.03 -3.95
CA VAL A 193 -18.00 -4.75 -4.69
C VAL A 193 -17.63 -3.31 -4.35
N LEU A 194 -16.51 -3.13 -3.67
CA LEU A 194 -16.01 -1.80 -3.38
C LEU A 194 -15.75 -1.08 -4.70
N GLY A 195 -16.15 0.18 -4.71
CA GLY A 195 -15.83 1.10 -5.78
C GLY A 195 -14.34 1.41 -5.84
N LYS A 196 -13.98 2.42 -6.65
CA LYS A 196 -12.58 2.74 -6.92
C LYS A 196 -12.32 4.23 -6.92
N CYS A 197 -11.27 4.67 -6.25
CA CYS A 197 -10.76 6.03 -6.38
C CYS A 197 -9.68 6.08 -7.47
N ILE A 198 -9.83 6.99 -8.43
CA ILE A 198 -8.84 7.19 -9.50
C ILE A 198 -8.03 8.44 -9.22
N THR A 199 -6.73 8.25 -9.04
CA THR A 199 -5.80 9.37 -8.83
C THR A 199 -5.46 10.04 -10.17
N VAL A 200 -5.86 11.31 -10.31
CA VAL A 200 -5.61 12.15 -11.48
C VAL A 200 -4.38 13.04 -11.23
N PRO A 201 -3.31 12.92 -12.04
CA PRO A 201 -2.07 13.66 -11.82
C PRO A 201 -2.16 15.13 -12.21
N VAL A 202 -1.95 16.04 -11.25
CA VAL A 202 -1.73 17.47 -11.49
C VAL A 202 -0.44 17.93 -10.80
N LYS A 203 0.66 17.89 -11.55
CA LYS A 203 1.99 18.29 -11.05
C LYS A 203 2.18 19.81 -11.11
N GLY A 204 3.03 20.36 -10.24
CA GLY A 204 3.39 21.78 -10.20
C GLY A 204 2.39 22.68 -9.44
N ARG A 205 1.42 22.11 -8.73
CA ARG A 205 0.42 22.83 -7.91
C ARG A 205 0.58 22.51 -6.42
N ARG A 206 -0.03 23.31 -5.55
CA ARG A 206 0.10 23.08 -4.10
C ARG A 206 -0.75 21.87 -3.71
N VAL A 207 -0.32 21.14 -2.67
CA VAL A 207 -1.07 19.99 -2.16
C VAL A 207 -2.49 20.38 -1.76
N LEU A 208 -2.66 21.57 -1.18
CA LEU A 208 -3.96 22.13 -0.80
C LEU A 208 -4.92 22.42 -1.97
N ASP A 209 -4.43 22.43 -3.20
CA ASP A 209 -5.28 22.58 -4.39
C ASP A 209 -5.90 21.22 -4.83
N SER A 210 -5.49 20.10 -4.21
CA SER A 210 -6.04 18.76 -4.48
C SER A 210 -7.54 18.68 -4.19
N ALA A 211 -8.29 17.86 -4.93
CA ALA A 211 -9.74 17.78 -4.76
C ALA A 211 -10.28 16.38 -5.08
N VAL A 212 -11.40 16.03 -4.43
CA VAL A 212 -12.14 14.79 -4.74
C VAL A 212 -13.40 15.18 -5.48
N ILE A 213 -13.58 14.59 -6.65
CA ILE A 213 -14.73 14.80 -7.52
C ILE A 213 -15.47 13.47 -7.66
N PRO A 214 -16.78 13.41 -7.38
CA PRO A 214 -17.57 12.20 -7.61
C PRO A 214 -17.62 11.88 -9.11
N GLY A 215 -17.57 10.60 -9.47
CA GLY A 215 -17.46 10.17 -10.85
C GLY A 215 -16.03 10.13 -11.39
N LEU A 216 -15.91 9.95 -12.71
CA LEU A 216 -14.64 9.67 -13.38
C LEU A 216 -14.18 10.87 -14.22
N LEU A 217 -12.94 11.30 -14.04
CA LEU A 217 -12.29 12.32 -14.87
C LEU A 217 -11.36 11.65 -15.87
N ILE A 218 -11.54 11.94 -17.15
CA ILE A 218 -10.66 11.48 -18.22
C ILE A 218 -9.99 12.70 -18.86
N GLU A 219 -8.66 12.72 -18.87
CA GLU A 219 -7.91 13.81 -19.50
C GLU A 219 -8.14 13.80 -21.01
N ALA A 220 -8.59 14.93 -21.56
CA ALA A 220 -8.96 15.08 -22.96
C ALA A 220 -8.49 16.45 -23.48
N PRO A 221 -7.20 16.58 -23.86
CA PRO A 221 -6.59 17.87 -24.18
C PRO A 221 -7.17 18.53 -25.43
N GLU A 222 -7.68 17.74 -26.38
CA GLU A 222 -8.19 18.22 -27.67
C GLU A 222 -9.63 18.76 -27.60
N ILE A 223 -10.31 18.55 -26.48
CA ILE A 223 -11.72 18.91 -26.30
C ILE A 223 -11.80 20.34 -25.75
N GLN A 224 -12.06 21.30 -26.64
CA GLN A 224 -12.31 22.70 -26.24
C GLN A 224 -13.72 22.86 -25.63
N PHE A 225 -13.79 23.49 -24.45
CA PHE A 225 -14.99 23.66 -23.61
C PHE A 225 -16.23 24.19 -24.32
N ALA A 226 -16.05 25.06 -25.32
CA ALA A 226 -17.15 25.71 -26.02
C ALA A 226 -18.06 24.72 -26.79
N LYS A 227 -17.62 23.47 -27.03
CA LYS A 227 -18.34 22.50 -27.87
C LYS A 227 -18.94 21.30 -27.12
N LEU A 228 -18.74 21.16 -25.80
CA LEU A 228 -19.30 20.01 -25.06
C LEU A 228 -20.78 20.18 -24.68
N PHE A 229 -21.38 21.35 -24.88
CA PHE A 229 -22.76 21.63 -24.49
C PHE A 229 -23.83 20.93 -25.35
N SER A 230 -23.43 20.19 -26.39
CA SER A 230 -24.34 19.47 -27.28
C SER A 230 -24.14 17.95 -27.24
N VAL A 231 -23.95 17.34 -26.07
CA VAL A 231 -23.93 15.86 -26.00
C VAL A 231 -25.32 15.34 -26.34
N LYS A 232 -25.42 14.50 -27.39
CA LYS A 232 -26.69 13.86 -27.76
C LYS A 232 -27.20 13.01 -26.59
N ARG A 233 -28.43 13.29 -26.14
CA ARG A 233 -29.11 12.55 -25.07
C ARG A 233 -30.17 11.64 -25.65
N THR A 234 -30.42 10.53 -24.97
CA THR A 234 -31.55 9.64 -25.29
C THR A 234 -32.86 10.27 -24.83
N CYS A 235 -34.00 9.70 -25.27
CA CYS A 235 -35.33 10.12 -24.82
C CYS A 235 -35.55 10.05 -23.29
N SER A 236 -34.68 9.33 -22.56
CA SER A 236 -34.72 9.20 -21.09
C SER A 236 -33.76 10.14 -20.36
N ASP A 237 -33.23 11.17 -21.03
CA ASP A 237 -32.25 12.16 -20.51
C ASP A 237 -30.91 11.56 -20.05
N THR A 238 -30.60 10.32 -20.44
CA THR A 238 -29.30 9.68 -20.18
C THR A 238 -28.40 9.72 -21.42
N VAL A 239 -27.09 9.74 -21.19
CA VAL A 239 -26.07 9.67 -22.24
C VAL A 239 -25.68 8.22 -22.48
N LYS A 240 -25.94 7.70 -23.67
CA LYS A 240 -25.48 6.35 -24.07
C LYS A 240 -23.98 6.38 -24.39
N VAL A 241 -23.24 5.42 -23.87
CA VAL A 241 -21.77 5.38 -23.95
C VAL A 241 -21.28 4.10 -24.61
N ALA A 242 -20.37 4.23 -25.57
CA ALA A 242 -19.62 3.11 -26.14
C ALA A 242 -18.15 3.17 -25.69
N VAL A 243 -17.63 2.04 -25.20
CA VAL A 243 -16.25 1.92 -24.72
C VAL A 243 -15.49 0.90 -25.56
N PHE A 244 -14.39 1.29 -26.17
CA PHE A 244 -13.56 0.45 -27.04
C PHE A 244 -12.19 0.17 -26.41
N CYS A 245 -11.77 -1.09 -26.42
CA CYS A 245 -10.42 -1.53 -26.02
C CYS A 245 -9.47 -1.79 -27.21
N VAL A 246 -10.03 -1.82 -28.42
CA VAL A 246 -9.31 -2.00 -29.68
C VAL A 246 -8.86 -0.67 -30.28
N SER A 247 -7.78 -0.67 -31.07
CA SER A 247 -7.35 0.53 -31.80
C SER A 247 -8.34 0.81 -32.92
N MET A 248 -8.76 2.06 -33.06
CA MET A 248 -9.58 2.52 -34.18
C MET A 248 -8.76 3.44 -35.10
N SER A 249 -7.46 3.18 -35.25
CA SER A 249 -6.55 3.98 -36.08
C SER A 249 -6.60 3.65 -37.57
N GLY A 250 -7.16 2.49 -37.94
CA GLY A 250 -7.16 2.03 -39.33
C GLY A 250 -5.92 1.21 -39.72
N ASP A 251 -5.03 0.91 -38.78
CA ASP A 251 -3.81 0.13 -39.02
C ASP A 251 -3.96 -1.32 -38.51
N LEU A 252 -5.16 -1.91 -38.62
CA LEU A 252 -5.47 -3.20 -37.98
C LEU A 252 -4.85 -4.42 -38.70
N PHE A 253 -4.06 -4.20 -39.76
CA PHE A 253 -3.26 -5.23 -40.40
C PHE A 253 -2.00 -5.54 -39.59
N ASP A 254 -2.00 -6.67 -38.89
CA ASP A 254 -0.78 -7.31 -38.41
C ASP A 254 -0.21 -8.17 -39.56
N PRO A 255 0.95 -7.82 -40.16
CA PRO A 255 1.47 -8.53 -41.34
C PRO A 255 1.93 -9.98 -41.07
N GLU A 256 1.83 -10.46 -39.83
CA GLU A 256 2.14 -11.85 -39.48
C GLU A 256 1.07 -12.86 -39.96
N GLU A 257 -0.14 -12.41 -40.30
CA GLU A 257 -1.25 -13.25 -40.80
C GLU A 257 -1.47 -13.09 -42.33
N GLY A 258 -0.43 -13.36 -43.12
CA GLY A 258 -0.55 -13.73 -44.53
C GLY A 258 -0.41 -12.62 -45.57
N THR A 259 -0.04 -13.04 -46.78
CA THR A 259 0.18 -12.14 -47.93
C THR A 259 -1.14 -11.82 -48.62
N VAL A 260 -1.64 -10.59 -48.49
CA VAL A 260 -2.80 -10.12 -49.27
C VAL A 260 -2.34 -9.61 -50.63
N THR A 261 -2.74 -10.27 -51.71
CA THR A 261 -2.53 -9.79 -53.08
C THR A 261 -3.61 -8.79 -53.47
N VAL A 262 -3.26 -7.51 -53.46
CA VAL A 262 -4.18 -6.43 -53.85
C VAL A 262 -4.15 -6.23 -55.37
N HIS A 263 -5.30 -6.38 -56.04
CA HIS A 263 -5.43 -5.99 -57.45
C HIS A 263 -5.36 -4.46 -57.59
N HIS A 264 -4.71 -3.96 -58.65
CA HIS A 264 -4.28 -2.57 -58.95
C HIS A 264 -5.34 -1.42 -58.78
N ARG A 265 -6.56 -1.67 -58.30
CA ARG A 265 -7.63 -0.65 -58.19
C ARG A 265 -8.31 -0.51 -56.82
N VAL A 266 -7.89 -1.25 -55.80
CA VAL A 266 -8.44 -1.15 -54.44
C VAL A 266 -7.37 -0.65 -53.49
N SER A 267 -7.55 0.52 -52.89
CA SER A 267 -6.73 0.94 -51.76
C SER A 267 -7.28 0.30 -50.48
N LEU A 268 -6.48 -0.56 -49.85
CA LEU A 268 -6.83 -1.18 -48.56
C LEU A 268 -7.16 -0.12 -47.50
N GLU A 269 -6.38 0.95 -47.45
CA GLU A 269 -6.57 2.08 -46.53
C GLU A 269 -7.98 2.72 -46.64
N MET A 270 -8.51 2.85 -47.85
CA MET A 270 -9.86 3.41 -48.04
C MET A 270 -10.94 2.43 -47.60
N SER A 271 -10.74 1.13 -47.84
CA SER A 271 -11.66 0.10 -47.37
C SER A 271 -11.70 0.02 -45.84
N GLU A 272 -10.56 0.14 -45.16
CA GLU A 272 -10.49 0.17 -43.70
C GLU A 272 -11.13 1.43 -43.13
N LEU A 273 -10.89 2.58 -43.78
CA LEU A 273 -11.54 3.82 -43.40
C LEU A 273 -13.06 3.76 -43.56
N ASP A 274 -13.56 3.17 -44.65
CA ASP A 274 -14.99 2.96 -44.87
C ASP A 274 -15.60 2.05 -43.80
N GLN A 275 -14.89 1.00 -43.37
CA GLN A 275 -15.32 0.17 -42.24
C GLN A 275 -15.43 0.98 -40.94
N LEU A 276 -14.42 1.79 -40.61
CA LEU A 276 -14.45 2.66 -39.44
C LEU A 276 -15.58 3.68 -39.50
N LEU A 277 -15.84 4.27 -40.68
CA LEU A 277 -16.97 5.19 -40.87
C LEU A 277 -18.32 4.48 -40.76
N ASN A 278 -18.42 3.22 -41.16
CA ASN A 278 -19.64 2.43 -40.95
C ASN A 278 -19.89 2.14 -39.47
N VAL A 279 -18.85 1.87 -38.68
CA VAL A 279 -18.92 1.81 -37.21
C VAL A 279 -19.42 3.15 -36.67
N GLY A 280 -18.88 4.27 -37.16
CA GLY A 280 -19.36 5.61 -36.81
C GLY A 280 -20.85 5.83 -37.09
N LYS A 281 -21.31 5.45 -38.30
CA LYS A 281 -22.73 5.54 -38.68
C LYS A 281 -23.61 4.71 -37.75
N GLN A 282 -23.19 3.49 -37.41
CA GLN A 282 -23.93 2.63 -36.49
C GLN A 282 -24.05 3.26 -35.10
N LEU A 283 -22.96 3.82 -34.55
CA LEU A 283 -22.98 4.49 -33.25
C LEU A 283 -23.94 5.70 -33.23
N VAL A 284 -23.99 6.48 -34.32
CA VAL A 284 -24.90 7.63 -34.45
C VAL A 284 -26.35 7.19 -34.53
N ASN A 285 -26.63 6.12 -35.28
CA ASN A 285 -27.97 5.50 -35.41
C ASN A 285 -28.44 4.91 -34.08
N ASP A 286 -27.53 4.32 -33.31
CA ASP A 286 -27.80 3.77 -31.97
C ASP A 286 -27.95 4.87 -30.90
N GLU A 287 -27.87 6.15 -31.28
CA GLU A 287 -27.98 7.32 -30.39
C GLU A 287 -26.90 7.36 -29.30
N VAL A 288 -25.69 6.88 -29.60
CA VAL A 288 -24.53 7.01 -28.70
C VAL A 288 -24.12 8.48 -28.61
N GLY A 289 -24.00 9.01 -27.39
CA GLY A 289 -23.59 10.40 -27.15
C GLY A 289 -22.10 10.55 -26.80
N LEU A 290 -21.48 9.48 -26.29
CA LEU A 290 -20.07 9.46 -25.90
C LEU A 290 -19.39 8.16 -26.37
N VAL A 291 -18.26 8.30 -27.04
CA VAL A 291 -17.36 7.21 -27.41
C VAL A 291 -16.04 7.40 -26.66
N VAL A 292 -15.63 6.39 -25.90
CA VAL A 292 -14.33 6.36 -25.22
C VAL A 292 -13.51 5.21 -25.76
N CYS A 293 -12.29 5.49 -26.21
CA CYS A 293 -11.34 4.49 -26.69
C CYS A 293 -10.13 4.43 -25.76
N GLN A 294 -9.74 3.21 -25.36
CA GLN A 294 -8.50 2.96 -24.63
C GLN A 294 -7.28 3.44 -25.42
N LYS A 295 -7.31 3.23 -26.74
CA LYS A 295 -6.24 3.51 -27.70
C LYS A 295 -6.64 4.69 -28.59
N VAL A 296 -6.12 4.76 -29.81
CA VAL A 296 -6.30 5.89 -30.73
C VAL A 296 -7.60 5.75 -31.54
N ILE A 297 -8.20 6.89 -31.90
CA ILE A 297 -9.31 6.97 -32.86
C ILE A 297 -8.82 7.70 -34.11
N HIS A 298 -9.10 7.15 -35.29
CA HIS A 298 -8.70 7.74 -36.57
C HIS A 298 -9.32 9.16 -36.73
N PRO A 299 -8.55 10.17 -37.19
CA PRO A 299 -9.01 11.56 -37.26
C PRO A 299 -10.31 11.76 -38.05
N SER A 300 -10.48 11.06 -39.17
CA SER A 300 -11.71 11.17 -39.98
C SER A 300 -12.93 10.62 -39.26
N LEU A 301 -12.79 9.53 -38.49
CA LEU A 301 -13.88 9.00 -37.67
C LEU A 301 -14.21 9.97 -36.53
N LYS A 302 -13.18 10.54 -35.88
CA LYS A 302 -13.34 11.55 -34.82
C LYS A 302 -14.08 12.79 -35.32
N GLN A 303 -13.76 13.26 -36.53
CA GLN A 303 -14.43 14.37 -37.17
C GLN A 303 -15.89 14.02 -37.52
N TYR A 304 -16.12 12.84 -38.11
CA TYR A 304 -17.49 12.36 -38.40
C TYR A 304 -18.36 12.29 -37.14
N LEU A 305 -17.85 11.72 -36.04
CA LEU A 305 -18.57 11.64 -34.77
C LEU A 305 -18.90 13.03 -34.23
N LYS A 306 -17.94 13.96 -34.29
CA LYS A 306 -18.11 15.35 -33.84
C LYS A 306 -19.17 16.10 -34.65
N ASP A 307 -19.18 15.93 -35.98
CA ASP A 307 -20.18 16.56 -36.86
C ASP A 307 -21.59 16.02 -36.60
N ASN A 308 -21.71 14.83 -36.02
CA ASN A 308 -22.96 14.20 -35.58
C ASN A 308 -23.24 14.36 -34.06
N HIS A 309 -22.58 15.32 -33.39
CA HIS A 309 -22.76 15.62 -31.97
C HIS A 309 -22.44 14.46 -31.00
N VAL A 310 -21.52 13.58 -31.39
CA VAL A 310 -20.98 12.50 -30.52
C VAL A 310 -19.60 12.92 -30.01
N VAL A 311 -19.43 12.92 -28.68
CA VAL A 311 -18.13 13.22 -28.06
C VAL A 311 -17.22 12.00 -28.18
N ALA A 312 -16.02 12.19 -28.71
CA ALA A 312 -15.02 11.12 -28.84
C ALA A 312 -13.79 11.43 -27.97
N VAL A 313 -13.53 10.56 -27.01
CA VAL A 313 -12.32 10.58 -26.16
C VAL A 313 -11.46 9.40 -26.56
N ASP A 314 -10.24 9.66 -27.03
CA ASP A 314 -9.25 8.62 -27.33
C ASP A 314 -8.09 8.68 -26.34
N ARG A 315 -7.27 7.62 -26.35
CA ARG A 315 -6.09 7.46 -25.49
C ARG A 315 -6.42 7.53 -23.99
N ALA A 316 -7.59 7.04 -23.60
CA ALA A 316 -8.01 7.01 -22.20
C ALA A 316 -7.10 6.13 -21.32
N GLY A 317 -6.37 5.19 -21.93
CA GLY A 317 -5.41 4.34 -21.23
C GLY A 317 -6.04 3.18 -20.46
N LEU A 318 -5.25 2.15 -20.17
CA LEU A 318 -5.74 0.90 -19.57
C LEU A 318 -6.27 1.09 -18.14
N SER A 319 -5.64 1.97 -17.35
CA SER A 319 -5.96 2.21 -15.94
C SER A 319 -7.39 2.71 -15.70
N VAL A 320 -7.99 3.34 -16.72
CA VAL A 320 -9.32 3.95 -16.68
C VAL A 320 -10.42 2.98 -17.14
N MET A 321 -10.09 1.88 -17.85
CA MET A 321 -11.09 1.01 -18.51
C MET A 321 -12.01 0.26 -17.53
N GLU A 322 -11.45 -0.33 -16.48
CA GLU A 322 -12.25 -0.99 -15.43
C GLU A 322 -13.16 0.02 -14.70
N PRO A 323 -12.64 1.15 -14.16
CA PRO A 323 -13.48 2.19 -13.55
C PRO A 323 -14.55 2.73 -14.49
N LEU A 324 -14.21 2.94 -15.76
CA LEU A 324 -15.14 3.41 -16.77
C LEU A 324 -16.30 2.43 -16.95
N SER A 325 -16.00 1.13 -17.03
CA SER A 325 -17.02 0.08 -17.12
C SER A 325 -17.91 0.03 -15.89
N GLN A 326 -17.36 0.27 -14.69
CA GLN A 326 -18.16 0.36 -13.45
C GLN A 326 -19.07 1.59 -13.43
N VAL A 327 -18.59 2.74 -13.91
CA VAL A 327 -19.34 4.01 -13.93
C VAL A 327 -20.45 3.99 -14.98
N THR A 328 -20.19 3.42 -16.15
CA THR A 328 -21.13 3.43 -17.28
C THR A 328 -22.01 2.16 -17.34
N GLY A 329 -21.58 1.07 -16.71
CA GLY A 329 -22.16 -0.28 -16.92
C GLY A 329 -21.87 -0.87 -18.30
N SER A 330 -21.02 -0.23 -19.13
CA SER A 330 -20.70 -0.71 -20.47
C SER A 330 -19.81 -1.95 -20.44
N LYS A 331 -19.95 -2.82 -21.43
CA LYS A 331 -18.99 -3.89 -21.69
C LYS A 331 -17.96 -3.39 -22.70
N PRO A 332 -16.65 -3.43 -22.39
CA PRO A 332 -15.63 -2.98 -23.33
C PRO A 332 -15.68 -3.75 -24.65
N ILE A 333 -15.75 -3.02 -25.76
CA ILE A 333 -15.85 -3.54 -27.11
C ILE A 333 -14.43 -3.85 -27.61
N ALA A 334 -14.18 -5.13 -27.87
CA ALA A 334 -12.86 -5.62 -28.29
C ALA A 334 -12.70 -5.76 -29.82
N SER A 335 -13.77 -5.55 -30.60
CA SER A 335 -13.76 -5.69 -32.06
C SER A 335 -14.58 -4.59 -32.72
N ILE A 336 -14.06 -4.00 -33.80
CA ILE A 336 -14.77 -3.01 -34.61
C ILE A 336 -15.77 -3.64 -35.59
N TYR A 337 -15.68 -4.95 -35.84
CA TYR A 337 -16.50 -5.64 -36.83
C TYR A 337 -17.88 -6.04 -36.29
N SER A 338 -18.05 -6.07 -34.97
CA SER A 338 -19.29 -6.49 -34.32
C SER A 338 -19.64 -5.56 -33.18
N LEU A 339 -20.67 -4.76 -33.38
CA LEU A 339 -21.25 -3.88 -32.36
C LEU A 339 -22.58 -4.48 -31.91
N SER A 340 -22.63 -4.90 -30.64
CA SER A 340 -23.89 -5.31 -30.00
C SER A 340 -24.44 -4.14 -29.18
N PRO A 341 -25.74 -3.80 -29.31
CA PRO A 341 -26.37 -2.80 -28.46
C PRO A 341 -26.29 -3.11 -26.96
N SER A 342 -26.10 -4.37 -26.59
CA SER A 342 -25.91 -4.81 -25.20
C SER A 342 -24.58 -4.41 -24.57
N CYS A 343 -23.62 -3.95 -25.38
CA CYS A 343 -22.33 -3.48 -24.89
C CYS A 343 -22.35 -2.02 -24.43
N TYR A 344 -23.35 -1.24 -24.86
CA TYR A 344 -23.45 0.18 -24.52
C TYR A 344 -23.80 0.38 -23.05
N GLY A 345 -23.13 1.34 -22.43
CA GLY A 345 -23.43 1.81 -21.08
C GLY A 345 -24.31 3.05 -21.10
N SER A 346 -24.62 3.54 -19.91
CA SER A 346 -25.39 4.77 -19.69
C SER A 346 -24.74 5.65 -18.62
N LEU A 347 -24.86 6.96 -18.78
CA LEU A 347 -24.42 7.96 -17.81
C LEU A 347 -25.53 8.97 -17.56
N LYS A 348 -25.53 9.54 -16.36
CA LYS A 348 -26.43 10.64 -16.01
C LYS A 348 -26.04 11.91 -16.76
N GLU A 349 -24.76 12.26 -16.68
CA GLU A 349 -24.27 13.52 -17.24
C GLU A 349 -22.80 13.40 -17.64
N VAL A 350 -22.44 14.15 -18.69
CA VAL A 350 -21.07 14.31 -19.17
C VAL A 350 -20.78 15.81 -19.25
N CYS A 351 -19.78 16.27 -18.49
CA CYS A 351 -19.41 17.69 -18.43
C CYS A 351 -17.95 17.88 -18.84
N ALA A 352 -17.60 19.06 -19.37
CA ALA A 352 -16.20 19.45 -19.50
C ALA A 352 -15.76 20.12 -18.19
N LYS A 353 -14.61 19.71 -17.63
CA LYS A 353 -13.98 20.39 -16.49
C LYS A 353 -12.54 20.75 -16.79
N SER A 354 -12.15 21.97 -16.49
CA SER A 354 -10.76 22.39 -16.51
C SER A 354 -10.23 22.43 -15.09
N PHE A 355 -9.00 21.97 -14.92
CA PHE A 355 -8.28 22.11 -13.68
C PHE A 355 -6.84 22.52 -14.00
N ALA A 356 -6.43 23.68 -13.47
CA ALA A 356 -5.20 24.34 -13.89
C ALA A 356 -5.15 24.51 -15.43
N SER A 357 -4.13 23.96 -16.10
CA SER A 357 -3.97 23.98 -17.56
C SER A 357 -4.50 22.73 -18.26
N LYS A 358 -5.06 21.77 -17.52
CA LYS A 358 -5.55 20.51 -18.05
C LYS A 358 -7.05 20.54 -18.30
N HIS A 359 -7.49 19.73 -19.25
CA HIS A 359 -8.88 19.64 -19.69
C HIS A 359 -9.35 18.20 -19.53
N PHE A 360 -10.52 18.04 -18.93
CA PHE A 360 -11.08 16.75 -18.55
C PHE A 360 -12.51 16.62 -19.04
N VAL A 361 -12.87 15.40 -19.44
CA VAL A 361 -14.26 14.97 -19.54
C VAL A 361 -14.64 14.35 -18.20
N HIS A 362 -15.64 14.94 -17.53
CA HIS A 362 -16.17 14.48 -16.27
C HIS A 362 -17.42 13.64 -16.52
N LEU A 363 -17.32 12.35 -16.18
CA LEU A 363 -18.39 11.37 -16.29
C LEU A 363 -19.09 11.25 -14.93
N ILE A 364 -20.37 11.61 -14.89
CA ILE A 364 -21.20 11.56 -13.68
C ILE A 364 -22.12 10.34 -13.77
N PRO A 365 -21.91 9.30 -12.94
CA PRO A 365 -22.79 8.15 -12.90
C PRO A 365 -24.11 8.45 -12.19
N ASN A 366 -25.07 7.53 -12.29
CA ASN A 366 -26.30 7.56 -11.49
C ASN A 366 -26.00 7.29 -10.00
N ASP A 367 -25.16 6.28 -9.72
CA ASP A 367 -24.67 5.93 -8.39
C ASP A 367 -23.17 6.22 -8.26
N THR A 368 -22.77 6.89 -7.19
CA THR A 368 -21.36 7.24 -6.96
C THR A 368 -20.65 6.11 -6.24
N VAL A 369 -20.13 5.14 -6.99
CA VAL A 369 -19.16 4.14 -6.48
C VAL A 369 -17.74 4.43 -6.95
N VAL A 370 -17.55 5.28 -7.96
CA VAL A 370 -16.22 5.71 -8.42
C VAL A 370 -16.08 7.19 -8.21
N CYS A 371 -14.91 7.61 -7.73
CA CYS A 371 -14.54 9.02 -7.63
C CYS A 371 -13.14 9.27 -8.20
N SER A 372 -12.86 10.52 -8.52
CA SER A 372 -11.55 10.97 -8.99
C SER A 372 -10.89 11.87 -7.95
N LEU A 373 -9.72 11.46 -7.47
CA LEU A 373 -8.86 12.26 -6.61
C LEU A 373 -7.86 13.02 -7.49
N ILE A 374 -8.09 14.31 -7.69
CA ILE A 374 -7.10 15.22 -8.27
C ILE A 374 -6.01 15.40 -7.22
N LEU A 375 -4.84 14.81 -7.47
CA LEU A 375 -3.72 14.87 -6.55
C LEU A 375 -2.69 15.88 -7.05
N CYS A 376 -2.47 16.92 -6.25
CA CYS A 376 -1.53 17.99 -6.54
C CYS A 376 -0.26 17.87 -5.70
N ASN A 377 0.90 18.14 -6.30
CA ASN A 377 2.14 18.38 -5.57
C ASN A 377 3.06 19.28 -6.41
N ARG A 378 3.85 20.14 -5.74
CA ARG A 378 4.77 21.08 -6.38
C ARG A 378 5.92 20.37 -7.05
N ASN A 379 6.45 19.33 -6.42
CA ASN A 379 7.59 18.57 -6.90
C ASN A 379 7.14 17.21 -7.46
N GLU A 380 7.55 16.92 -8.70
CA GLU A 380 7.18 15.69 -9.40
C GLU A 380 7.69 14.41 -8.70
N THR A 381 8.89 14.44 -8.12
CA THR A 381 9.45 13.24 -7.46
C THR A 381 8.68 12.93 -6.18
N THR A 382 8.32 13.96 -5.41
CA THR A 382 7.48 13.81 -4.22
C THR A 382 6.03 13.47 -4.56
N TRP A 383 5.57 13.82 -5.77
CA TRP A 383 4.23 13.47 -6.23
C TRP A 383 4.08 11.95 -6.39
N ASP A 384 5.07 11.27 -6.99
CA ASP A 384 5.04 9.82 -7.17
C ASP A 384 5.02 9.08 -5.82
N GLU A 385 5.75 9.59 -4.83
CA GLU A 385 5.70 9.07 -3.46
C GLU A 385 4.32 9.31 -2.85
N LEU A 386 3.81 10.55 -2.93
CA LEU A 386 2.50 10.92 -2.38
C LEU A 386 1.36 10.08 -2.97
N LYS A 387 1.37 9.84 -4.28
CA LYS A 387 0.41 8.96 -4.95
C LYS A 387 0.38 7.58 -4.29
N ARG A 388 1.55 6.96 -4.10
CA ARG A 388 1.65 5.65 -3.44
C ARG A 388 1.14 5.69 -2.01
N VAL A 389 1.41 6.77 -1.27
CA VAL A 389 0.90 6.93 0.10
C VAL A 389 -0.64 7.03 0.12
N CYS A 390 -1.24 7.76 -0.83
CA CYS A 390 -2.70 7.80 -0.98
C CYS A 390 -3.28 6.42 -1.31
N GLU A 391 -2.65 5.67 -2.22
CA GLU A 391 -3.05 4.29 -2.55
C GLU A 391 -2.93 3.35 -1.34
N THR A 392 -1.85 3.46 -0.55
CA THR A 392 -1.70 2.72 0.72
C THR A 392 -2.80 3.08 1.71
N ALA A 393 -3.11 4.37 1.88
CA ALA A 393 -4.14 4.82 2.81
C ALA A 393 -5.54 4.33 2.39
N GLU A 394 -5.88 4.40 1.11
CA GLU A 394 -7.13 3.84 0.58
C GLU A 394 -7.21 2.33 0.82
N HIS A 395 -6.14 1.58 0.51
CA HIS A 395 -6.13 0.13 0.71
C HIS A 395 -6.23 -0.25 2.20
N VAL A 396 -5.56 0.48 3.10
CA VAL A 396 -5.69 0.27 4.55
C VAL A 396 -7.15 0.47 4.99
N LEU A 397 -7.83 1.52 4.53
CA LEU A 397 -9.24 1.74 4.83
C LEU A 397 -10.13 0.59 4.31
N GLN A 398 -9.84 0.05 3.12
CA GLN A 398 -10.54 -1.12 2.58
C GLN A 398 -10.27 -2.41 3.37
N LEU A 399 -9.06 -2.61 3.89
CA LEU A 399 -8.73 -3.72 4.79
C LEU A 399 -9.49 -3.58 6.11
N THR A 400 -9.55 -2.36 6.66
CA THR A 400 -10.29 -2.07 7.89
C THR A 400 -11.81 -2.27 7.71
N LEU A 401 -12.37 -2.12 6.50
CA LEU A 401 -13.78 -2.49 6.26
C LEU A 401 -14.03 -3.99 6.43
N LYS A 402 -13.07 -4.82 6.01
CA LYS A 402 -13.18 -6.28 6.13
C LYS A 402 -12.95 -6.74 7.56
N GLU A 403 -12.02 -6.10 8.25
CA GLU A 403 -11.68 -6.38 9.64
C GLU A 403 -11.63 -5.05 10.43
N PRO A 404 -12.71 -4.66 11.13
CA PRO A 404 -12.90 -3.33 11.73
C PRO A 404 -12.09 -3.12 13.00
N LEU A 405 -10.79 -3.36 12.90
CA LEU A 405 -9.81 -3.30 13.97
C LEU A 405 -8.60 -2.45 13.55
N ALA A 406 -8.03 -1.76 14.52
CA ALA A 406 -6.76 -1.06 14.43
C ALA A 406 -5.90 -1.44 15.64
N LEU A 407 -4.60 -1.11 15.57
CA LEU A 407 -3.65 -1.30 16.66
C LEU A 407 -3.01 0.03 17.05
N LEU A 408 -2.57 0.15 18.31
CA LEU A 408 -1.80 1.31 18.76
C LEU A 408 -0.44 1.36 18.05
N GLY A 409 -0.21 2.43 17.30
CA GLY A 409 1.03 2.64 16.55
C GLY A 409 2.16 3.22 17.40
N GLY A 410 3.16 3.80 16.73
CA GLY A 410 4.29 4.47 17.39
C GLY A 410 5.18 3.52 18.21
N GLY A 411 5.28 2.26 17.80
CA GLY A 411 6.09 1.23 18.49
C GLY A 411 5.42 0.62 19.72
N CYS A 412 4.22 1.09 20.10
CA CYS A 412 3.55 0.63 21.31
C CYS A 412 3.07 -0.81 21.20
N THR A 413 2.61 -1.24 20.01
CA THR A 413 2.23 -2.65 19.80
C THR A 413 3.42 -3.59 20.03
N GLU A 414 4.60 -3.24 19.54
CA GLU A 414 5.81 -4.04 19.66
C GLU A 414 6.28 -4.17 21.11
N THR A 415 6.41 -3.04 21.82
CA THR A 415 6.84 -3.02 23.23
C THR A 415 5.81 -3.67 24.14
N HIS A 416 4.53 -3.53 23.83
CA HIS A 416 3.45 -4.16 24.57
C HIS A 416 3.44 -5.68 24.37
N LEU A 417 3.59 -6.17 23.13
CA LEU A 417 3.70 -7.61 22.86
C LEU A 417 4.91 -8.23 23.56
N ALA A 418 6.06 -7.54 23.55
CA ALA A 418 7.24 -7.99 24.29
C ALA A 418 6.96 -8.10 25.81
N SER A 419 6.26 -7.11 26.38
CA SER A 419 5.89 -7.10 27.80
C SER A 419 4.88 -8.21 28.12
N TYR A 420 3.86 -8.38 27.28
CA TYR A 420 2.86 -9.44 27.39
C TYR A 420 3.52 -10.83 27.37
N LEU A 421 4.42 -11.09 26.42
CA LEU A 421 5.13 -12.36 26.34
C LEU A 421 5.94 -12.61 27.61
N ARG A 422 6.72 -11.64 28.09
CA ARG A 422 7.51 -11.80 29.33
C ARG A 422 6.62 -12.14 30.53
N GLN A 423 5.50 -11.44 30.70
CA GLN A 423 4.54 -11.74 31.76
C GLN A 423 3.94 -13.13 31.60
N LYS A 424 3.51 -13.50 30.38
CA LYS A 424 2.91 -14.80 30.10
C LYS A 424 3.89 -15.93 30.44
N ILE A 425 5.16 -15.75 30.12
CA ILE A 425 6.23 -16.73 30.36
C ILE A 425 6.54 -16.88 31.84
N CYS A 426 6.56 -15.78 32.61
CA CYS A 426 6.70 -15.85 34.07
C CYS A 426 5.57 -16.65 34.73
N CYS A 427 4.38 -16.65 34.13
CA CYS A 427 3.21 -17.39 34.63
C CYS A 427 3.09 -18.82 34.09
N LEU A 428 3.96 -19.29 33.19
CA LEU A 428 3.89 -20.66 32.65
C LEU A 428 4.36 -21.69 33.70
N SER A 429 3.57 -22.74 33.89
CA SER A 429 3.96 -23.88 34.72
C SER A 429 4.95 -24.80 34.00
N THR A 430 5.75 -25.55 34.78
CA THR A 430 6.75 -26.49 34.25
C THR A 430 6.19 -27.58 33.33
N SER A 431 4.88 -27.82 33.35
CA SER A 431 4.19 -28.79 32.50
C SER A 431 4.08 -28.36 31.03
N SER A 432 3.98 -27.07 30.74
CA SER A 432 3.80 -26.55 29.36
C SER A 432 5.06 -26.66 28.49
N PHE A 433 6.24 -26.89 29.10
CA PHE A 433 7.49 -27.04 28.37
C PHE A 433 7.69 -28.46 27.78
N LYS A 434 6.91 -29.45 28.25
CA LYS A 434 6.97 -30.83 27.74
C LYS A 434 6.47 -30.95 26.31
N ASP A 435 5.53 -30.10 25.90
CA ASP A 435 4.96 -30.12 24.55
C ASP A 435 5.93 -29.56 23.48
N VAL A 436 6.99 -28.86 23.89
CA VAL A 436 7.93 -28.15 22.99
C VAL A 436 9.32 -28.83 22.94
N ASP A 437 9.53 -29.95 23.64
CA ASP A 437 10.80 -30.69 23.72
C ASP A 437 12.03 -29.78 24.02
N CYS A 438 11.91 -28.83 24.94
CA CYS A 438 13.01 -27.91 25.26
C CYS A 438 13.17 -27.69 26.77
N SER A 439 14.38 -27.34 27.21
CA SER A 439 14.59 -26.94 28.60
C SER A 439 13.94 -25.59 28.89
N GLN A 440 13.55 -25.33 30.14
CA GLN A 440 13.02 -24.04 30.56
C GLN A 440 14.00 -22.89 30.25
N THR A 441 15.31 -23.12 30.40
CA THR A 441 16.35 -22.13 30.09
C THR A 441 16.44 -21.86 28.59
N GLN A 442 16.39 -22.88 27.74
CA GLN A 442 16.36 -22.70 26.28
C GLN A 442 15.13 -21.89 25.86
N TYR A 443 13.95 -22.24 26.39
CA TYR A 443 12.72 -21.51 26.10
C TYR A 443 12.84 -20.03 26.49
N GLN A 444 13.33 -19.74 27.70
CA GLN A 444 13.50 -18.37 28.18
C GLN A 444 14.47 -17.56 27.33
N LEU A 445 15.60 -18.16 26.91
CA LEU A 445 16.57 -17.49 26.04
C LEU A 445 15.98 -17.18 24.66
N ILE A 446 15.26 -18.12 24.06
CA ILE A 446 14.60 -17.92 22.77
C ILE A 446 13.51 -16.86 22.88
N ALA A 447 12.70 -16.91 23.93
CA ALA A 447 11.63 -15.94 24.13
C ALA A 447 12.14 -14.53 24.43
N ASP A 448 13.24 -14.40 25.17
CA ASP A 448 13.89 -13.11 25.38
C ASP A 448 14.46 -12.56 24.06
N ALA A 449 15.11 -13.41 23.24
CA ALA A 449 15.55 -13.03 21.90
C ALA A 449 14.40 -12.57 20.98
N PHE A 450 13.24 -13.23 21.07
CA PHE A 450 12.02 -12.84 20.35
C PHE A 450 11.51 -11.47 20.82
N CYS A 451 11.39 -11.27 22.14
CA CYS A 451 10.95 -10.00 22.73
C CYS A 451 11.90 -8.85 22.36
N ARG A 452 13.22 -9.08 22.42
CA ARG A 452 14.22 -8.10 21.99
C ARG A 452 14.13 -7.78 20.51
N SER A 453 13.74 -8.75 19.68
CA SER A 453 13.54 -8.52 18.24
C SER A 453 12.33 -7.60 17.99
N LEU A 454 11.24 -7.73 18.76
CA LEU A 454 10.12 -6.78 18.72
C LEU A 454 10.55 -5.37 19.17
N GLU A 455 11.23 -5.29 20.32
CA GLU A 455 11.74 -4.02 20.85
C GLU A 455 12.74 -3.35 19.90
N SER A 456 13.58 -4.12 19.21
CA SER A 456 14.50 -3.65 18.18
C SER A 456 13.77 -2.92 17.04
N VAL A 457 12.56 -3.34 16.69
CA VAL A 457 11.73 -2.64 15.70
C VAL A 457 11.25 -1.30 16.25
N ALA A 458 10.71 -1.27 17.47
CA ALA A 458 10.32 -0.02 18.13
C ALA A 458 11.51 0.94 18.25
N CYS A 459 12.67 0.44 18.66
CA CYS A 459 13.94 1.18 18.74
C CYS A 459 14.35 1.83 17.40
N SER A 460 13.91 1.26 16.28
CA SER A 460 14.23 1.80 14.94
C SER A 460 13.44 3.07 14.59
N LEU A 461 12.48 3.48 15.44
CA LEU A 461 11.78 4.78 15.30
C LEU A 461 12.64 5.96 15.73
N SER A 462 13.62 5.72 16.61
CA SER A 462 14.55 6.75 17.05
C SER A 462 15.72 6.87 16.07
N HIS A 463 16.01 8.11 15.69
CA HIS A 463 17.15 8.49 14.86
C HIS A 463 17.96 9.55 15.60
N ASP A 464 19.25 9.69 15.26
CA ASP A 464 20.15 10.73 15.78
C ASP A 464 20.28 10.76 17.32
N ASP A 465 20.61 9.60 17.90
CA ASP A 465 20.88 9.36 19.33
C ASP A 465 19.70 9.59 20.30
N GLY A 466 18.46 9.66 19.81
CA GLY A 466 17.29 9.65 20.67
C GLY A 466 17.16 8.31 21.43
N GLU A 467 16.65 8.37 22.66
CA GLU A 467 16.41 7.17 23.46
C GLU A 467 14.94 6.74 23.39
N ILE A 468 14.71 5.43 23.53
CA ILE A 468 13.35 4.88 23.62
C ILE A 468 13.19 4.15 24.94
N LEU A 469 12.11 4.49 25.62
CA LEU A 469 11.67 3.88 26.87
C LEU A 469 10.38 3.10 26.67
N THR A 470 10.14 2.16 27.56
CA THR A 470 8.87 1.47 27.71
C THR A 470 8.36 1.69 29.12
N ASP A 471 7.08 2.06 29.27
CA ASP A 471 6.47 2.12 30.59
C ASP A 471 6.12 0.71 31.11
N THR A 472 6.22 0.50 32.42
CA THR A 472 6.06 -0.83 33.01
C THR A 472 4.60 -1.20 33.29
N VAL A 473 3.66 -0.27 33.13
CA VAL A 473 2.23 -0.44 33.46
C VAL A 473 1.44 -0.91 32.24
N TYR A 474 1.62 -0.25 31.11
CA TYR A 474 0.92 -0.51 29.86
C TYR A 474 1.87 -1.10 28.81
N GLY A 475 3.18 -1.00 28.98
CA GLY A 475 4.15 -1.47 27.98
C GLY A 475 4.18 -0.60 26.73
N HIS A 476 3.78 0.67 26.80
CA HIS A 476 3.82 1.57 25.64
C HIS A 476 5.22 2.11 25.41
N CYS A 477 5.49 2.48 24.16
CA CYS A 477 6.74 3.06 23.70
C CYS A 477 6.74 4.58 23.91
N TRP A 478 7.87 5.12 24.39
CA TRP A 478 8.08 6.54 24.66
C TRP A 478 9.39 7.00 24.03
N LEU A 479 9.33 8.08 23.25
CA LEU A 479 10.48 8.65 22.57
C LEU A 479 11.04 9.82 23.39
N VAL A 480 12.33 9.78 23.69
CA VAL A 480 13.07 10.86 24.35
C VAL A 480 13.83 11.65 23.28
N PRO A 481 13.60 12.97 23.15
CA PRO A 481 14.37 13.81 22.23
C PRO A 481 15.87 13.81 22.55
N SER A 482 16.71 13.94 21.52
CA SER A 482 18.17 14.03 21.69
C SER A 482 18.59 15.34 22.39
N GLY A 483 19.66 15.27 23.19
CA GLY A 483 20.24 16.44 23.88
C GLY A 483 19.88 16.59 25.36
N PHE A 484 19.07 15.68 25.93
CA PHE A 484 18.85 15.61 27.38
C PHE A 484 19.74 14.51 27.98
N PRO A 485 20.49 14.78 29.07
CA PRO A 485 21.21 13.73 29.79
C PRO A 485 20.22 12.70 30.34
N SER A 486 20.69 11.51 30.74
CA SER A 486 19.89 10.50 31.46
C SER A 486 19.40 11.07 32.80
N VAL A 487 18.34 11.88 32.77
CA VAL A 487 17.81 12.59 33.94
C VAL A 487 16.95 11.64 34.78
N SER A 488 17.03 11.80 36.09
CA SER A 488 16.30 11.01 37.09
C SER A 488 14.78 11.20 37.07
N ASN A 489 14.27 12.30 36.47
CA ASN A 489 12.84 12.61 36.37
C ASN A 489 12.38 12.68 34.91
N TRP A 490 11.93 11.55 34.39
CA TRP A 490 11.36 11.42 33.04
C TRP A 490 9.98 12.07 32.88
N SER A 491 9.27 12.30 34.00
CA SER A 491 7.91 12.85 34.04
C SER A 491 7.77 14.22 33.37
N ASP A 492 8.81 15.05 33.47
CA ASP A 492 8.79 16.43 33.00
C ASP A 492 9.16 16.55 31.52
N LEU A 493 9.83 15.53 30.97
CA LEU A 493 10.31 15.51 29.57
C LEU A 493 9.36 14.76 28.63
N LEU A 494 8.67 13.73 29.13
CA LEU A 494 7.88 12.82 28.31
C LEU A 494 6.40 13.18 28.31
N LEU A 495 5.97 14.07 27.43
CA LEU A 495 4.56 14.51 27.43
C LEU A 495 3.57 13.37 27.14
N LYS A 496 3.86 12.47 26.18
CA LYS A 496 2.96 11.37 25.76
C LYS A 496 3.70 10.13 25.21
N CYS A 497 3.05 8.95 25.27
CA CYS A 497 3.49 7.76 24.55
C CYS A 497 3.54 8.02 23.04
N GLY A 498 4.30 7.22 22.28
CA GLY A 498 4.31 7.26 20.82
C GLY A 498 2.94 7.04 20.17
N CYS A 499 2.03 6.39 20.90
CA CYS A 499 0.63 6.22 20.52
C CYS A 499 -0.28 7.45 20.75
N GLY A 500 0.14 8.41 21.59
CA GLY A 500 -0.65 9.56 22.00
C GLY A 500 -1.69 9.33 23.12
N ILE A 501 -1.94 8.09 23.55
CA ILE A 501 -2.98 7.75 24.56
C ILE A 501 -2.60 8.14 25.99
N ASN A 502 -1.40 7.79 26.43
CA ASN A 502 -0.98 7.98 27.82
C ASN A 502 -0.07 9.21 27.92
N SER A 503 -0.30 10.03 28.95
CA SER A 503 0.53 11.18 29.35
C SER A 503 1.39 10.85 30.57
N SER A 504 2.50 11.56 30.76
CA SER A 504 3.38 11.39 31.95
C SER A 504 2.75 11.81 33.28
N THR A 505 1.56 12.40 33.26
CA THR A 505 0.85 12.85 34.46
C THR A 505 0.27 11.72 35.32
N LYS A 506 0.35 10.46 34.86
CA LYS A 506 0.07 9.26 35.66
C LYS A 506 1.39 8.81 36.30
N ASP A 507 1.37 8.32 37.55
CA ASP A 507 2.54 7.77 38.27
C ASP A 507 3.12 6.54 37.53
N LEU A 508 3.82 6.77 36.41
CA LEU A 508 4.40 5.76 35.55
C LEU A 508 5.88 5.59 35.89
N SER A 509 6.34 4.33 35.87
CA SER A 509 7.77 4.02 35.85
C SER A 509 8.19 3.62 34.44
N TRP A 510 9.30 4.20 33.99
CA TRP A 510 9.89 3.96 32.68
C TRP A 510 11.14 3.09 32.78
N ARG A 511 11.34 2.24 31.78
CA ARG A 511 12.53 1.41 31.60
C ARG A 511 13.14 1.68 30.22
N HIS A 512 14.47 1.84 30.17
CA HIS A 512 15.19 1.88 28.90
C HIS A 512 15.09 0.54 28.17
N LEU A 513 15.01 0.58 26.84
CA LEU A 513 15.10 -0.60 25.97
C LEU A 513 16.55 -1.15 25.84
N ARG A 514 17.32 -1.17 26.95
CA ARG A 514 18.61 -1.87 27.17
C ARG A 514 18.58 -2.58 28.55
N PRO A 515 19.36 -3.65 28.78
CA PRO A 515 18.86 -4.83 29.48
C PRO A 515 18.93 -4.72 31.00
N PHE A 516 17.79 -4.83 31.68
CA PHE A 516 17.71 -5.34 33.06
C PHE A 516 16.37 -6.08 33.27
N PHE A 517 16.42 -7.20 33.98
CA PHE A 517 15.25 -8.04 34.26
C PHE A 517 14.38 -7.43 35.36
N GLY A 518 13.08 -7.29 35.06
CA GLY A 518 12.04 -6.87 36.00
C GLY A 518 10.78 -6.46 35.23
N SER A 519 9.62 -7.00 35.60
CA SER A 519 8.31 -6.61 35.05
C SER A 519 7.23 -6.60 36.14
N SER A 520 6.46 -5.52 36.22
CA SER A 520 5.22 -5.38 37.00
C SER A 520 4.01 -5.92 36.22
N PRO A 521 2.88 -6.24 36.89
CA PRO A 521 1.65 -6.64 36.21
C PRO A 521 1.14 -5.53 35.26
N ILE A 522 0.76 -5.93 34.04
CA ILE A 522 0.24 -5.00 33.02
C ILE A 522 -1.24 -4.69 33.32
N GLU A 523 -1.59 -3.40 33.37
CA GLU A 523 -2.98 -2.95 33.51
C GLU A 523 -3.64 -2.68 32.15
N SER A 524 -4.96 -2.80 32.06
CA SER A 524 -5.72 -2.49 30.86
C SER A 524 -5.74 -0.99 30.59
N CYS A 525 -5.42 -0.56 29.37
CA CYS A 525 -5.60 0.83 28.94
C CYS A 525 -7.09 1.24 29.04
N PRO A 526 -7.40 2.52 29.36
CA PRO A 526 -8.77 3.01 29.40
C PRO A 526 -9.43 2.86 28.03
N LYS A 527 -10.58 2.16 27.99
CA LYS A 527 -11.28 1.74 26.76
C LYS A 527 -11.95 2.90 25.99
N GLN A 528 -11.93 4.13 26.50
CA GLN A 528 -12.42 5.32 25.81
C GLN A 528 -11.60 6.56 26.23
N PRO A 529 -10.99 7.31 25.29
CA PRO A 529 -10.40 8.60 25.61
C PRO A 529 -11.50 9.65 25.76
N SER A 530 -11.59 10.26 26.93
CA SER A 530 -12.46 11.42 27.18
C SER A 530 -11.68 12.73 26.96
N VAL A 531 -11.37 13.13 25.73
CA VAL A 531 -10.83 14.50 25.49
C VAL A 531 -11.30 15.08 24.16
N LYS A 532 -11.93 16.26 24.25
CA LYS A 532 -12.26 17.15 23.15
C LYS A 532 -11.00 17.88 22.64
N VAL A 533 -10.84 17.90 21.31
CA VAL A 533 -10.00 18.79 20.48
C VAL A 533 -8.47 18.55 20.50
N ALA A 534 -8.02 17.84 19.45
CA ALA A 534 -6.76 17.97 18.72
C ALA A 534 -5.43 17.44 19.31
N ASP A 535 -5.42 16.22 19.87
CA ASP A 535 -4.21 15.40 19.95
C ASP A 535 -4.47 14.00 19.40
N PHE A 536 -4.15 13.81 18.12
CA PHE A 536 -4.50 12.62 17.37
C PHE A 536 -3.69 11.40 17.81
N MET A 537 -4.39 10.30 18.06
CA MET A 537 -3.82 8.99 18.34
C MET A 537 -3.10 8.43 17.10
N THR A 538 -1.95 7.78 17.32
CA THR A 538 -1.23 7.05 16.25
C THR A 538 -1.76 5.63 16.16
N LEU A 539 -2.23 5.24 14.97
CA LEU A 539 -2.82 3.92 14.73
C LEU A 539 -2.14 3.19 13.57
N ASP A 540 -1.96 1.89 13.74
CA ASP A 540 -1.51 0.96 12.70
C ASP A 540 -2.71 0.13 12.20
N CYS A 541 -2.69 -0.26 10.92
CA CYS A 541 -3.67 -1.17 10.35
C CYS A 541 -3.55 -2.56 10.99
N PHE A 542 -4.63 -3.07 11.59
CA PHE A 542 -4.63 -4.38 12.24
C PHE A 542 -4.24 -5.50 11.27
N ALA A 543 -4.95 -5.60 10.13
CA ALA A 543 -4.73 -6.67 9.15
C ALA A 543 -3.30 -6.68 8.61
N ALA A 544 -2.74 -5.50 8.28
CA ALA A 544 -1.38 -5.39 7.79
C ALA A 544 -0.35 -5.74 8.88
N LYS A 545 -0.48 -5.19 10.09
CA LYS A 545 0.46 -5.47 11.19
C LYS A 545 0.43 -6.94 11.63
N TYR A 546 -0.77 -7.50 11.78
CA TYR A 546 -1.00 -8.88 12.14
C TYR A 546 -0.37 -9.83 11.12
N ASN A 547 -0.63 -9.62 9.82
CA ASN A 547 -0.03 -10.43 8.78
C ASN A 547 1.49 -10.23 8.70
N GLY A 548 1.97 -8.99 8.86
CA GLY A 548 3.39 -8.68 8.86
C GLY A 548 4.16 -9.42 9.96
N LEU A 549 3.56 -9.55 11.16
CA LEU A 549 4.13 -10.32 12.25
C LEU A 549 4.25 -11.81 11.88
N GLN A 550 3.20 -12.40 11.31
CA GLN A 550 3.20 -13.80 10.87
C GLN A 550 4.27 -14.05 9.80
N VAL A 551 4.27 -13.22 8.74
CA VAL A 551 5.24 -13.34 7.64
C VAL A 551 6.66 -13.21 8.15
N ALA A 552 6.94 -12.23 9.02
CA ALA A 552 8.29 -12.03 9.56
C ALA A 552 8.81 -13.27 10.32
N VAL A 553 7.97 -13.85 11.18
CA VAL A 553 8.37 -15.02 11.99
C VAL A 553 8.47 -16.28 11.15
N GLU A 554 7.51 -16.52 10.25
CA GLU A 554 7.52 -17.70 9.37
C GLU A 554 8.69 -17.67 8.38
N THR A 555 8.99 -16.51 7.79
CA THR A 555 10.16 -16.34 6.91
C THR A 555 11.46 -16.51 7.68
N ALA A 556 11.57 -15.96 8.90
CA ALA A 556 12.75 -16.17 9.74
C ALA A 556 12.95 -17.65 10.06
N ASN A 557 11.89 -18.36 10.44
CA ASN A 557 11.94 -19.79 10.73
C ASN A 557 12.33 -20.62 9.49
N LEU A 558 11.81 -20.27 8.31
CA LEU A 558 12.18 -20.91 7.04
C LEU A 558 13.67 -20.73 6.75
N ILE A 559 14.20 -19.53 6.97
CA ILE A 559 15.63 -19.23 6.74
C ILE A 559 16.51 -20.00 7.73
N LEU A 560 16.10 -20.12 9.00
CA LEU A 560 16.83 -20.88 10.02
C LEU A 560 16.88 -22.39 9.75
N ASP A 561 15.92 -22.91 8.99
CA ASP A 561 15.84 -24.33 8.61
C ASP A 561 16.71 -24.67 7.38
N LEU A 562 17.29 -23.66 6.71
CA LEU A 562 18.14 -23.87 5.53
C LEU A 562 19.47 -24.52 5.92
N SER A 563 19.66 -25.77 5.49
CA SER A 563 20.90 -26.53 5.72
C SER A 563 21.96 -26.33 4.61
N CYS A 564 21.54 -26.28 3.35
CA CYS A 564 22.43 -26.10 2.20
C CYS A 564 21.79 -25.28 1.06
N ILE A 565 22.63 -24.69 0.23
CA ILE A 565 22.25 -24.02 -1.02
C ILE A 565 22.99 -24.70 -2.17
N ILE A 566 22.27 -25.05 -3.24
CA ILE A 566 22.80 -25.56 -4.49
C ILE A 566 22.47 -24.53 -5.59
N GLU A 567 23.49 -23.93 -6.17
CA GLU A 567 23.35 -22.93 -7.23
C GLU A 567 23.85 -23.52 -8.56
N ASP A 568 22.97 -23.62 -9.56
CA ASP A 568 23.38 -23.97 -10.91
C ASP A 568 24.06 -22.76 -11.58
N GLN A 569 25.25 -22.98 -12.14
CA GLN A 569 26.06 -21.92 -12.76
C GLN A 569 25.92 -21.88 -14.29
N ASN A 570 24.98 -22.65 -14.84
CA ASN A 570 24.75 -22.82 -16.28
C ASN A 570 23.58 -22.02 -16.82
#